data_AF-A0A7J3P5N9-F1
#
_entry.id   AF-A0A7J3P5N9-F1
#
_cell.length_a   1.000
_cell.length_b   1.000
_cell.length_c   1.000
_cell.angle_alpha   90.00
_cell.angle_beta   90.00
_cell.angle_gamma   90.00
#
_symmetry.space_group_name_H-M   'P 1'
#
loop_
_entity.id
_entity.type
_entity.pdbx_description
1 polymer ?
#
loop_
_entity_poly.entity_id
_entity_poly.type
_entity_poly.pdbx_seq_one_letter_code
_entity_poly.pdbx_strand_id
1 'polypeptide(L)'
;MAEKLKREFIELLEKDVEFRYTVAGYLGLSEILKRLDRHESHILEILKRLDRLEENQNRLWENQNKLWEEVRNLREGQNRLWENVNRLWEEVRALREGQERLWESVRRLEENQSRLWEEHRRLR
;
A
#
# COMPACT_ATOMS: atom_id res chain seq x y z
N MET A 1 -3.10 77.00 -7.56
CA MET A 1 -3.95 76.50 -8.67
C MET A 1 -4.07 74.98 -8.63
N ALA A 2 -2.95 74.24 -8.63
CA ALA A 2 -2.96 72.77 -8.57
C ALA A 2 -3.69 72.18 -7.35
N GLU A 3 -3.55 72.79 -6.18
CA GLU A 3 -4.20 72.31 -4.94
C GLU A 3 -5.74 72.39 -5.01
N LYS A 4 -6.26 73.44 -5.65
CA LYS A 4 -7.70 73.62 -5.85
C LYS A 4 -8.25 72.56 -6.82
N LEU A 5 -7.53 72.33 -7.92
CA LEU A 5 -7.90 71.32 -8.92
C LEU A 5 -7.90 69.90 -8.35
N LYS A 6 -6.90 69.55 -7.52
CA LYS A 6 -6.84 68.24 -6.86
C LYS A 6 -8.03 68.01 -5.93
N ARG A 7 -8.41 69.02 -5.13
CA ARG A 7 -9.59 68.93 -4.25
C ARG A 7 -10.87 68.74 -5.05
N GLU A 8 -11.04 69.50 -6.11
CA GLU A 8 -12.21 69.42 -7.00
C GLU A 8 -12.30 68.04 -7.69
N PHE A 9 -11.16 67.49 -8.11
CA PHE A 9 -11.09 66.13 -8.68
C PHE A 9 -11.47 65.04 -7.66
N ILE A 10 -10.99 65.14 -6.41
CA ILE A 10 -11.35 64.21 -5.32
C ILE A 10 -12.84 64.32 -4.99
N GLU A 11 -13.38 65.55 -4.88
CA GLU A 11 -14.81 65.76 -4.61
C GLU A 11 -15.70 65.17 -5.71
N LEU A 12 -15.31 65.30 -6.98
CA LEU A 12 -16.02 64.67 -8.09
C LEU A 12 -15.93 63.14 -8.02
N LEU A 13 -14.76 62.57 -7.70
CA LEU A 13 -14.66 61.14 -7.46
C LEU A 13 -15.58 60.69 -6.33
N GLU A 14 -15.75 61.46 -5.26
CA GLU A 14 -16.58 61.09 -4.10
C GLU A 14 -18.09 61.23 -4.36
N LYS A 15 -18.52 62.31 -5.02
CA LYS A 15 -19.93 62.69 -5.15
C LYS A 15 -20.56 62.27 -6.48
N ASP A 16 -19.76 62.19 -7.55
CA ASP A 16 -20.22 61.84 -8.89
C ASP A 16 -19.83 60.39 -9.24
N VAL A 17 -20.85 59.53 -9.25
CA VAL A 17 -20.71 58.10 -9.53
C VAL A 17 -20.30 57.86 -10.99
N GLU A 18 -20.85 58.61 -11.94
CA GLU A 18 -20.56 58.45 -13.37
C GLU A 18 -19.14 58.89 -13.69
N PHE A 19 -18.70 60.02 -13.11
CA PHE A 19 -17.31 60.47 -13.20
C PHE A 19 -16.34 59.44 -12.59
N ARG A 20 -16.63 58.91 -11.40
CA ARG A 20 -15.82 57.86 -10.76
C ARG A 20 -15.67 56.63 -11.64
N TYR A 21 -16.76 56.12 -12.21
CA TYR A 21 -16.71 54.95 -13.08
C TYR A 21 -15.99 55.22 -14.40
N THR A 22 -16.15 56.42 -14.96
CA THR A 22 -15.42 56.84 -16.16
C THR A 22 -13.91 56.88 -15.91
N VAL A 23 -13.48 57.50 -14.80
CA VAL A 23 -12.06 57.52 -14.40
C VAL A 23 -11.55 56.10 -14.11
N ALA A 24 -12.34 55.26 -13.42
CA ALA A 24 -11.99 53.86 -13.18
C ALA A 24 -11.84 53.05 -14.48
N GLY A 25 -12.65 53.35 -15.50
CA GLY A 25 -12.53 52.81 -16.85
C GLY A 25 -11.22 53.22 -17.53
N TYR A 26 -10.89 54.51 -17.54
CA TYR A 26 -9.63 55.03 -18.10
C TYR A 26 -8.39 54.49 -17.39
N LEU A 27 -8.46 54.32 -16.07
CA LEU A 27 -7.39 53.74 -15.26
C LEU A 27 -7.31 52.20 -15.37
N GLY A 28 -8.23 51.56 -16.12
CA GLY A 28 -8.22 50.12 -16.33
C GLY A 28 -8.67 49.29 -15.13
N LEU A 29 -9.25 49.90 -14.09
CA LEU A 29 -9.69 49.20 -12.87
C LEU A 29 -10.76 48.14 -13.18
N SER A 30 -11.61 48.38 -14.18
CA SER A 30 -12.61 47.40 -14.63
C SER A 30 -11.99 46.12 -15.21
N GLU A 31 -10.88 46.23 -15.94
CA GLU A 31 -10.16 45.07 -16.49
C GLU A 31 -9.42 44.32 -15.39
N ILE A 32 -8.88 45.03 -14.40
CA ILE A 32 -8.25 44.43 -13.22
C ILE A 32 -9.26 43.60 -12.43
N LEU A 33 -10.45 44.15 -12.14
CA LEU A 33 -11.51 43.41 -11.43
C LEU A 33 -11.91 42.13 -12.17
N LYS A 34 -12.13 42.19 -13.49
CA LYS A 34 -12.43 40.99 -14.30
C LYS A 34 -11.31 39.94 -14.29
N ARG A 35 -10.05 40.35 -14.13
CA ARG A 35 -8.92 39.40 -13.99
C ARG A 35 -8.91 38.79 -12.60
N LEU A 36 -9.22 39.56 -11.56
CA LEU A 36 -9.35 39.07 -10.19
C LEU A 36 -10.47 38.04 -10.08
N ASP A 37 -11.65 38.30 -10.65
CA ASP A 37 -12.78 37.35 -10.63
C ASP A 37 -12.42 36.02 -11.33
N ARG A 38 -11.68 36.11 -12.46
CA ARG A 38 -11.16 34.93 -13.17
C ARG A 38 -10.13 34.18 -12.33
N HIS A 39 -9.23 34.89 -11.64
CA HIS A 39 -8.24 34.27 -10.76
C HIS A 39 -8.90 33.60 -9.56
N GLU A 40 -9.89 34.24 -8.93
CA GLU A 40 -10.68 33.64 -7.85
C GLU A 40 -11.34 32.34 -8.31
N SER A 41 -11.94 32.35 -9.50
CA SER A 41 -12.52 31.15 -10.10
C SER A 41 -11.50 30.02 -10.29
N HIS A 42 -10.30 30.35 -10.82
CA HIS A 42 -9.22 29.37 -10.96
C HIS A 42 -8.71 28.84 -9.62
N ILE A 43 -8.59 29.71 -8.61
CA ILE A 43 -8.17 29.33 -7.25
C ILE A 43 -9.17 28.33 -6.66
N LEU A 44 -10.47 28.60 -6.78
CA LEU A 44 -11.51 27.68 -6.30
C LEU A 44 -11.46 26.32 -7.02
N GLU A 45 -11.15 26.29 -8.31
CA GLU A 45 -10.98 25.03 -9.04
C GLU A 45 -9.73 24.26 -8.58
N ILE A 46 -8.62 24.96 -8.35
CA ILE A 46 -7.38 24.36 -7.83
C ILE A 46 -7.63 23.76 -6.45
N LEU A 47 -8.30 24.47 -5.55
CA LEU A 47 -8.63 23.96 -4.21
C LEU A 47 -9.46 22.68 -4.29
N LYS A 48 -10.51 22.65 -5.14
CA LYS A 48 -11.29 21.42 -5.36
C LYS A 48 -10.45 20.25 -5.90
N ARG A 49 -9.44 20.53 -6.74
CA ARG A 49 -8.53 19.49 -7.23
C ARG A 49 -7.59 19.00 -6.12
N LEU A 50 -7.13 19.89 -5.23
CA LEU A 50 -6.33 19.53 -4.07
C LEU A 50 -7.11 18.63 -3.11
N ASP A 51 -8.36 18.96 -2.79
CA ASP A 51 -9.22 18.12 -1.94
C ASP A 51 -9.35 16.70 -2.52
N ARG A 52 -9.60 16.58 -3.82
CA ARG A 52 -9.67 15.27 -4.51
C ARG A 52 -8.34 14.52 -4.49
N LEU A 53 -7.22 15.23 -4.60
CA LEU A 53 -5.90 14.59 -4.53
C LEU A 53 -5.63 14.06 -3.12
N GLU A 54 -6.00 14.82 -2.08
CA GLU A 54 -5.89 14.39 -0.69
C GLU A 54 -6.75 13.15 -0.41
N GLU A 55 -8.01 13.14 -0.86
CA GLU A 55 -8.89 11.97 -0.76
C GLU A 55 -8.29 10.74 -1.46
N ASN A 56 -7.77 10.91 -2.68
CA ASN A 56 -7.13 9.82 -3.41
C ASN A 56 -5.86 9.33 -2.71
N GLN A 57 -5.07 10.23 -2.14
CA GLN A 57 -3.87 9.88 -1.38
C GLN A 57 -4.22 9.08 -0.12
N ASN A 58 -5.26 9.47 0.61
CA ASN A 58 -5.76 8.74 1.77
C ASN A 58 -6.22 7.32 1.39
N ARG A 59 -6.95 7.18 0.28
CA ARG A 59 -7.36 5.86 -0.24
C ARG A 59 -6.16 4.98 -0.63
N LEU A 60 -5.11 5.57 -1.20
CA LEU A 60 -3.88 4.84 -1.51
C LEU A 60 -3.20 4.34 -0.24
N TRP A 61 -3.12 5.17 0.81
CA TRP A 61 -2.58 4.78 2.11
C TRP A 61 -3.36 3.63 2.75
N GLU A 62 -4.70 3.69 2.74
CA GLU A 62 -5.54 2.61 3.25
C GLU A 62 -5.30 1.28 2.51
N ASN A 63 -5.25 1.33 1.17
CA ASN A 63 -4.98 0.14 0.37
C ASN A 63 -3.57 -0.41 0.62
N GLN A 64 -2.57 0.48 0.78
CA GLN A 64 -1.21 0.08 1.10
C GLN A 64 -1.14 -0.62 2.46
N ASN A 65 -1.86 -0.13 3.47
CA ASN A 65 -1.92 -0.78 4.79
C ASN A 65 -2.54 -2.18 4.71
N LYS A 66 -3.63 -2.35 3.95
CA LYS A 66 -4.23 -3.68 3.72
C LYS A 66 -3.25 -4.65 3.05
N LEU A 67 -2.50 -4.19 2.04
CA LEU A 67 -1.47 -5.00 1.39
C LEU A 67 -0.36 -5.41 2.37
N TRP A 68 0.05 -4.52 3.28
CA TRP A 68 1.03 -4.87 4.31
C TRP A 68 0.52 -5.96 5.26
N GLU A 69 -0.76 -5.91 5.64
CA GLU A 69 -1.38 -6.96 6.46
C GLU A 69 -1.45 -8.31 5.72
N GLU A 70 -1.85 -8.31 4.45
CA GLU A 70 -1.86 -9.51 3.62
C GLU A 70 -0.46 -10.12 3.48
N VAL A 71 0.56 -9.30 3.23
CA VAL A 71 1.96 -9.76 3.16
C VAL A 71 2.43 -10.36 4.48
N ARG A 72 2.03 -9.78 5.63
CA ARG A 72 2.34 -10.35 6.96
C ARG A 72 1.69 -11.72 7.12
N ASN A 73 0.40 -11.85 6.80
CA ASN A 73 -0.33 -13.11 6.90
C ASN A 73 0.28 -14.19 6.01
N LEU A 74 0.69 -13.84 4.79
CA LEU A 74 1.37 -14.76 3.88
C LEU A 74 2.71 -15.25 4.45
N ARG A 75 3.51 -14.35 5.05
CA ARG A 75 4.77 -14.73 5.70
C ARG A 75 4.55 -15.68 6.87
N GLU A 76 3.54 -15.43 7.71
CA GLU A 76 3.17 -16.32 8.80
C GLU A 76 2.73 -17.70 8.29
N GLY A 77 1.91 -17.73 7.22
CA GLY A 77 1.52 -18.97 6.55
C GLY A 77 2.71 -19.74 6.01
N GLN A 78 3.68 -19.06 5.40
CA GLN A 78 4.91 -19.66 4.89
C GLN A 78 5.76 -20.27 6.01
N ASN A 79 5.89 -19.58 7.15
CA ASN A 79 6.62 -20.11 8.31
C ASN A 79 5.99 -21.40 8.84
N ARG A 80 4.65 -21.44 8.96
CA ARG A 80 3.93 -22.66 9.38
C ARG A 80 4.13 -23.82 8.40
N LEU A 81 4.16 -23.54 7.10
CA LEU A 81 4.47 -24.56 6.09
C LEU A 81 5.89 -25.10 6.26
N TRP A 82 6.88 -24.24 6.51
CA TRP A 82 8.25 -24.66 6.78
C TRP A 82 8.35 -25.55 8.02
N GLU A 83 7.67 -25.19 9.11
CA GLU A 83 7.61 -26.02 10.32
C GLU A 83 7.02 -27.41 10.04
N ASN A 84 5.92 -27.47 9.29
CA ASN A 84 5.30 -28.74 8.91
C ASN A 84 6.21 -29.59 8.00
N VAL A 85 6.88 -28.97 7.04
CA VAL A 85 7.85 -29.66 6.18
C VAL A 85 9.00 -30.25 7.01
N ASN A 86 9.52 -29.50 7.99
CA ASN A 86 10.56 -30.01 8.89
C ASN A 86 10.09 -31.22 9.70
N ARG A 87 8.87 -31.19 10.24
CA ARG A 87 8.28 -32.34 10.95
C ARG A 87 8.14 -33.56 10.05
N LEU A 88 7.67 -33.37 8.82
CA LEU A 88 7.58 -34.46 7.83
C LEU A 88 8.95 -35.07 7.53
N TRP A 89 10.01 -34.25 7.45
CA TRP A 89 11.37 -34.75 7.29
C TRP A 89 11.84 -35.60 8.48
N GLU A 90 11.51 -35.20 9.70
CA GLU A 90 11.79 -35.98 10.91
C GLU A 90 11.04 -37.31 10.91
N GLU A 91 9.76 -37.31 10.57
CA GLU A 91 8.94 -38.53 10.45
C GLU A 91 9.49 -39.48 9.38
N VAL A 92 9.85 -38.96 8.19
CA VAL A 92 10.46 -39.76 7.12
C VAL A 92 11.79 -40.36 7.56
N ARG A 93 12.60 -39.63 8.34
CA ARG A 93 13.85 -40.17 8.89
C ARG A 93 13.56 -41.31 9.87
N ALA A 94 12.62 -41.13 10.79
CA ALA A 94 12.24 -42.16 11.76
C ALA A 94 11.70 -43.42 11.08
N LEU A 95 10.91 -43.26 10.02
CA LEU A 95 10.42 -44.40 9.21
C LEU A 95 11.55 -45.16 8.53
N ARG A 96 12.55 -44.46 7.97
CA ARG A 96 13.73 -45.09 7.37
C ARG A 96 14.52 -45.91 8.40
N GLU A 97 14.77 -45.35 9.58
CA GLU A 97 15.44 -46.07 10.67
C GLU A 97 14.64 -47.30 11.13
N GLY A 98 13.31 -47.17 11.24
CA GLY A 98 12.42 -48.29 11.54
C GLY A 98 12.49 -49.39 10.48
N GLN A 99 12.54 -49.02 9.20
CA GLN A 99 12.65 -49.95 8.09
C GLN A 99 14.01 -50.70 8.12
N GLU A 100 15.11 -50.01 8.39
CA GLU A 100 16.44 -50.63 8.54
C GLU A 100 16.46 -51.69 9.64
N ARG A 101 15.87 -51.39 10.81
CA ARG A 101 15.75 -52.36 11.92
C ARG A 101 14.89 -53.58 11.57
N LEU A 102 13.83 -53.39 10.77
CA LEU A 102 13.01 -54.48 10.26
C LEU A 102 13.82 -55.38 9.33
N TRP A 103 14.59 -54.81 8.40
CA TRP A 103 15.47 -55.58 7.52
C TRP A 103 16.50 -56.42 8.29
N GLU A 104 17.13 -55.86 9.32
CA GLU A 104 18.05 -56.60 10.19
C GLU A 104 17.37 -57.76 10.93
N SER A 105 16.12 -57.56 11.34
CA SER A 105 15.33 -58.59 12.03
C SER A 105 14.94 -59.72 11.07
N VAL A 106 14.53 -59.39 9.85
CA VAL A 106 14.25 -60.37 8.78
C VAL A 106 15.50 -61.20 8.48
N ARG A 107 16.66 -60.55 8.30
CA ARG A 107 17.92 -61.26 8.03
C ARG A 107 18.29 -62.24 9.14
N ARG A 108 18.14 -61.84 10.41
CA ARG A 108 18.37 -62.71 11.57
C ARG A 108 17.40 -63.91 11.60
N LEU A 109 16.15 -63.70 11.24
CA LEU A 109 15.17 -64.79 11.14
C LEU A 109 15.54 -65.78 10.02
N GLU A 110 15.96 -65.29 8.86
CA GLU A 110 16.42 -66.13 7.74
C GLU A 110 17.66 -66.97 8.11
N GLU A 111 18.62 -66.37 8.81
CA GLU A 111 19.80 -67.07 9.33
C GLU A 111 19.42 -68.17 10.33
N ASN A 112 18.53 -67.86 11.28
CA ASN A 112 18.05 -68.82 12.27
C ASN A 112 17.27 -69.98 11.62
N GLN A 113 16.40 -69.68 10.66
CA GLN A 113 15.69 -70.71 9.90
C GLN A 113 16.68 -71.63 9.20
N SER A 114 17.68 -71.07 8.51
CA SER A 114 18.70 -71.85 7.79
C SER A 114 19.43 -72.82 8.72
N ARG A 115 19.81 -72.37 9.93
CA ARG A 115 20.42 -73.23 10.95
C ARG A 115 19.50 -74.37 11.40
N LEU A 116 18.23 -74.08 11.67
CA LEU A 116 17.24 -75.11 12.05
C LEU A 116 17.06 -76.16 10.95
N TRP A 117 17.04 -75.74 9.67
CA TRP A 117 16.98 -76.67 8.54
C TRP A 117 18.20 -77.59 8.47
N GLU A 118 19.41 -77.07 8.72
CA GLU A 118 20.63 -77.87 8.77
C GLU A 118 20.61 -78.87 9.92
N GLU A 119 20.21 -78.45 11.13
CA GLU A 119 20.09 -79.32 12.30
C GLU A 119 19.08 -80.46 12.05
N HIS A 120 17.89 -80.13 11.55
CA HIS A 120 16.88 -81.13 11.24
C HIS A 120 17.33 -82.10 10.13
N ARG A 121 18.12 -81.65 9.14
CA ARG A 121 18.72 -82.54 8.13
C ARG A 121 19.75 -83.50 8.73
N ARG A 122 20.49 -83.09 9.77
CA ARG A 122 21.46 -83.95 10.47
C ARG A 122 20.80 -85.02 11.35
N LEU A 123 19.56 -84.79 11.78
CA LEU A 123 18.80 -85.68 12.66
C LEU A 123 17.98 -86.74 11.91
N ARG A 124 17.88 -86.65 10.58
CA ARG A 124 17.23 -87.65 9.70
C ARG A 124 18.25 -88.59 9.11
#